data_AF-A0A357D5M2-F1
#
_entry.id   AF-A0A357D5M2-F1
#
_cell.length_a   1.000
_cell.length_b   1.000
_cell.length_c   1.000
_cell.angle_alpha   90.00
_cell.angle_beta   90.00
_cell.angle_gamma   90.00
#
_symmetry.space_group_name_H-M   'P 1'
#
loop_
_entity.id
_entity.type
_entity.pdbx_description
1 polymer ?
#
loop_
_entity_poly.entity_id
_entity_poly.type
_entity_poly.pdbx_seq_one_letter_code
_entity_poly.pdbx_strand_id
1 'polypeptide(L)' 'MKEELGQILQKELKDPRIGFASITNVRVSRDLSHARVFVSVFGEKSQQETTMEGLERAKGFIRTELGKRIRLRHTPEIH' A
#
# COMPACT_ATOMS: atom_id res chain seq x y z
N MET A 1 1.89 -6.57 -9.18
CA MET A 1 1.26 -5.40 -8.50
C MET A 1 0.64 -5.78 -7.16
N LYS A 2 -0.37 -6.66 -7.07
CA LYS A 2 -0.87 -7.13 -5.75
C LYS A 2 0.23 -7.79 -4.93
N GLU A 3 1.00 -8.69 -5.54
CA GLU A 3 2.10 -9.39 -4.87
C GLU A 3 3.25 -8.43 -4.49
N GLU A 4 3.70 -7.55 -5.39
CA GLU A 4 4.70 -6.53 -5.06
C GLU A 4 4.25 -5.61 -3.92
N LEU A 5 3.03 -5.08 -3.96
CA LEU A 5 2.50 -4.24 -2.91
C LEU A 5 2.41 -5.02 -1.59
N GLY A 6 1.97 -6.28 -1.63
CA GLY A 6 1.95 -7.18 -0.48
C GLY A 6 3.34 -7.38 0.13
N GLN A 7 4.34 -7.60 -0.70
CA GLN A 7 5.73 -7.74 -0.25
C GLN A 7 6.31 -6.44 0.30
N ILE A 8 6.01 -5.29 -0.33
CA ILE A 8 6.43 -3.98 0.17
C ILE A 8 5.80 -3.75 1.54
N LEU A 9 4.49 -4.00 1.69
CA LEU A 9 3.82 -3.87 2.98
C LEU A 9 4.44 -4.79 4.05
N GLN A 10 4.63 -6.08 3.76
CA GLN A 10 5.16 -7.02 4.74
C GLN A 10 6.63 -6.79 5.10
N LYS A 11 7.47 -6.37 4.15
CA LYS A 11 8.91 -6.20 4.38
C LYS A 11 9.27 -4.82 4.92
N GLU A 12 8.64 -3.77 4.39
CA GLU A 12 8.99 -2.37 4.67
C GLU A 12 8.10 -1.80 5.78
N LEU A 13 6.83 -2.21 5.86
CA LEU A 13 5.90 -1.70 6.86
C LEU A 13 5.93 -2.55 8.14
N LYS A 14 7.07 -2.51 8.82
CA LYS A 14 7.25 -3.08 10.17
C LYS A 14 6.93 -2.05 11.26
N ASP A 15 5.80 -1.35 11.11
CA ASP A 15 5.39 -0.41 12.14
C ASP A 15 4.54 -1.16 13.19
N PRO A 16 4.97 -1.25 14.46
CA PRO A 16 4.22 -1.96 15.50
C PRO A 16 2.85 -1.34 15.81
N ARG A 17 2.56 -0.14 15.30
CA ARG A 17 1.24 0.51 15.37
C ARG A 17 0.24 -0.05 14.36
N ILE A 18 0.76 -0.69 13.32
CA ILE A 18 0.00 -1.36 12.29
C ILE A 18 -0.10 -2.82 12.74
N GLY A 19 -1.30 -3.25 13.11
CA GLY A 19 -1.57 -4.64 13.46
C GLY A 19 -1.32 -5.58 12.27
N PHE A 20 -1.87 -6.78 12.30
CA PHE A 20 -1.86 -7.66 11.12
C PHE A 20 -2.67 -7.01 9.97
N ALA A 21 -2.00 -6.22 9.13
CA ALA A 21 -2.57 -5.58 7.96
C ALA A 21 -2.16 -6.36 6.70
N SER A 22 -3.14 -6.69 5.87
CA SER A 22 -2.92 -7.44 4.62
C SER A 22 -3.65 -6.78 3.46
N ILE A 23 -3.02 -6.79 2.29
CA ILE A 23 -3.65 -6.29 1.06
C ILE A 23 -4.62 -7.35 0.54
N THR A 24 -5.91 -7.05 0.63
CA THR A 24 -6.96 -7.93 0.15
C THR A 24 -7.09 -7.83 -1.37
N ASN A 25 -7.03 -6.61 -1.90
CA ASN A 25 -7.26 -6.36 -3.32
C ASN A 25 -6.52 -5.11 -3.81
N VAL A 26 -6.21 -5.07 -5.11
CA VAL A 26 -5.65 -3.89 -5.78
C VAL A 26 -6.40 -3.70 -7.09
N ARG A 27 -7.04 -2.55 -7.26
CA ARG A 27 -7.70 -2.17 -8.51
C ARG A 27 -6.90 -1.09 -9.20
N VAL A 28 -6.39 -1.39 -10.38
CA VAL A 28 -5.70 -0.42 -11.22
C VAL A 28 -6.67 0.06 -12.29
N SER A 29 -6.65 1.37 -12.57
CA SER A 29 -7.40 1.96 -13.67
C SER A 29 -6.88 1.45 -15.02
N ARG A 30 -7.74 1.48 -16.05
CA ARG A 30 -7.41 0.96 -17.40
C ARG A 30 -6.25 1.72 -18.06
N ASP A 31 -6.07 2.99 -17.68
CA ASP A 31 -4.99 3.87 -18.13
C ASP A 31 -3.71 3.73 -17.29
N LEU A 32 -3.69 2.85 -16.27
CA LEU A 32 -2.57 2.64 -15.36
C LEU A 32 -2.13 3.90 -14.59
N SER A 33 -2.96 4.95 -14.57
CA SER A 33 -2.67 6.22 -13.88
C SER A 33 -3.02 6.16 -12.39
N HIS A 34 -4.00 5.33 -12.01
CA HIS A 34 -4.48 5.22 -10.63
C HIS A 34 -4.52 3.77 -10.18
N ALA A 35 -4.08 3.51 -8.94
CA ALA A 35 -4.15 2.22 -8.28
C ALA A 35 -4.83 2.38 -6.91
N ARG A 36 -6.02 1.80 -6.75
CA ARG A 36 -6.72 1.71 -5.48
C ARG A 36 -6.31 0.45 -4.73
N VAL A 37 -5.80 0.60 -3.52
CA VAL A 37 -5.33 -0.52 -2.71
C VAL A 37 -6.28 -0.76 -1.55
N PHE A 38 -6.85 -1.95 -1.50
CA PHE A 38 -7.72 -2.38 -0.42
C PHE A 38 -6.89 -3.15 0.60
N VAL A 39 -6.73 -2.54 1.77
CA VAL A 39 -6.08 -3.15 2.94
C VAL A 39 -7.14 -3.61 3.93
N SER A 40 -6.89 -4.75 4.55
CA SER A 40 -7.63 -5.24 5.69
C SER A 40 -6.70 -5.20 6.89
N VAL A 41 -7.10 -4.44 7.92
CA VAL A 41 -6.37 -4.31 9.18
C VAL A 41 -7.11 -5.11 10.23
N PHE A 42 -6.45 -6.13 10.79
CA PHE A 42 -6.96 -6.83 11.97
C PHE A 42 -6.64 -6.01 13.23
N GLY A 43 -7.68 -5.49 13.87
CA GLY A 43 -7.53 -4.67 15.09
C GLY A 43 -8.79 -3.87 15.45
N GLU A 44 -8.72 -3.12 16.55
CA GLU A 44 -9.76 -2.16 16.95
C GLU A 44 -9.75 -0.90 16.07
N LYS A 45 -10.82 -0.10 16.14
CA LYS A 45 -10.97 1.15 15.35
C LYS A 45 -9.78 2.10 15.49
N SER A 46 -9.20 2.23 16.68
CA SER A 46 -8.04 3.12 16.90
C SER A 46 -6.79 2.65 16.13
N GLN A 47 -6.61 1.34 16.00
CA GLN A 47 -5.53 0.76 15.20
C GLN A 47 -5.79 0.94 13.71
N GLN A 48 -7.04 0.88 13.25
CA GLN A 48 -7.40 1.21 11.87
C GLN A 48 -7.05 2.65 11.51
N GLU A 49 -7.41 3.62 12.35
CA GLU A 49 -7.08 5.03 12.11
C GLU A 49 -5.57 5.26 12.08
N THR A 50 -4.85 4.73 13.08
CA THR A 50 -3.38 4.85 13.14
C THR A 50 -2.71 4.18 11.93
N THR A 51 -3.24 3.05 11.49
CA THR A 51 -2.75 2.34 10.30
C THR A 51 -3.03 3.12 9.02
N MET A 52 -4.22 3.72 8.89
CA MET A 52 -4.56 4.56 7.75
C MET A 52 -3.65 5.77 7.65
N GLU A 53 -3.35 6.44 8.78
CA GLU A 53 -2.37 7.53 8.79
C GLU A 53 -0.96 7.08 8.41
N GLY A 54 -0.53 5.91 8.91
CA GLY A 54 0.76 5.32 8.56
C GLY A 54 0.85 4.99 7.07
N LEU A 55 -0.21 4.41 6.50
CA LEU A 55 -0.32 4.12 5.08
C LEU A 55 -0.32 5.40 4.23
N GLU A 56 -1.04 6.45 4.65
CA GLU A 56 -1.07 7.72 3.94
C GLU A 56 0.33 8.35 3.85
N ARG A 57 1.10 8.33 4.95
CA ARG A 57 2.51 8.74 4.94
C ARG A 57 3.38 7.81 4.08
N ALA A 58 3.11 6.51 4.12
CA ALA A 58 3.86 5.53 3.35
C ALA A 58 3.53 5.54 1.86
N LYS A 59 2.43 6.16 1.39
CA LYS A 59 2.06 6.21 -0.04
C LYS A 59 3.21 6.70 -0.93
N GLY A 60 3.92 7.76 -0.51
CA GLY A 60 5.06 8.29 -1.24
C GLY A 60 6.21 7.29 -1.35
N PHE A 61 6.52 6.63 -0.23
CA PHE A 61 7.56 5.60 -0.17
C PHE A 61 7.21 4.37 -1.02
N ILE A 62 5.97 3.86 -0.87
CA ILE A 62 5.45 2.73 -1.64
C ILE A 62 5.48 3.06 -3.13
N ARG A 63 5.12 4.27 -3.55
CA ARG A 63 5.19 4.70 -4.95
C ARG A 63 6.63 4.63 -5.48
N THR A 64 7.60 5.16 -4.73
CA THR A 64 9.00 5.11 -5.13
C THR A 64 9.53 3.67 -5.24
N GLU A 65 9.23 2.81 -4.26
CA GLU A 65 9.64 1.40 -4.33
C GLU A 65 8.93 0.62 -5.43
N LEU A 66 7.65 0.90 -5.68
CA LEU A 66 6.91 0.30 -6.78
C LEU A 66 7.51 0.68 -8.13
N GLY A 67 7.92 1.94 -8.31
CA GLY A 67 8.59 2.42 -9.53
C GLY A 67 10.00 1.85 -9.72
N LYS A 68 10.70 1.48 -8.64
CA LYS A 68 11.99 0.77 -8.72
C LYS A 68 11.81 -0.69 -9.13
N ARG A 69 10.83 -1.38 -8.54
CA ARG A 69 10.56 -2.81 -8.82
C ARG A 69 9.90 -3.03 -10.17
N ILE A 70 8.90 -2.21 -10.49
CA ILE A 70 8.20 -2.26 -11.75
C ILE A 70 8.72 -1.08 -12.57
N ARG A 71 9.53 -1.36 -13.60
CA ARG A 71 10.04 -0.36 -14.56
C ARG A 71 8.90 0.26 -15.36
N LEU A 72 8.10 1.10 -14.72
CA LEU A 72 7.01 1.85 -15.33
C LEU A 72 7.50 3.25 -15.68
N ARG A 73 7.14 3.72 -16.87
CA ARG A 73 7.41 5.11 -17.30
C ARG A 73 6.64 6.13 -16.44
N HIS A 74 5.45 5.74 -15.98
CA HIS A 74 4.65 6.50 -15.02
C HIS A 74 4.17 5.57 -13.91
N THR A 75 4.51 5.88 -12.66
CA THR A 75 4.01 5.14 -11.51
C THR A 75 2.59 5.61 -11.20
N PRO A 76 1.60 4.70 -11.09
CA PRO A 76 0.24 5.09 -10.76
C PRO A 76 0.17 5.83 -9.43
N GLU A 77 -0.76 6.77 -9.32
CA GLU A 77 -1.15 7.34 -8.04
C GLU A 77 -1.84 6.28 -7.19
N ILE A 78 -1.34 6.11 -5.97
CA ILE A 78 -1.85 5.12 -5.03
C ILE A 78 -2.91 5.78 -4.16
N HIS A 79 -4.12 5.23 -4.22
CA HIS A 79 -5.29 5.65 -3.47
C HIS A 79 -5.61 4.65 -2.38
#